data_AF-A5KW26-F1
#
_entry.id   AF-A5KW26-F1
#
_cell.length_a   1.000
_cell.length_b   1.000
_cell.length_c   1.000
_cell.angle_alpha   90.00
_cell.angle_beta   90.00
_cell.angle_gamma   90.00
#
_symmetry.space_group_name_H-M   'P 1'
#
loop_
_entity.id
_entity.type
_entity.pdbx_description
1 polymer ?
#
loop_
_entity_poly.entity_id
_entity_poly.type
_entity_poly.pdbx_seq_one_letter_code
_entity_poly.pdbx_strand_id
1 'polypeptide(L)'
;MAAVTYTSLPDMFNHFDRGYDLFLSLLAEDEFQQQHFSATSWIYRYAITASIRAEDLTQAQAWLKQMEMADADNIETMTAKALIAKAK
;
A
#
# COMPACT_ATOMS: atom_id res chain seq x y z
N MET A 1 19.72 6.53 18.48
CA MET A 1 18.34 6.97 18.22
C MET A 1 18.32 7.56 16.82
N ALA A 2 17.94 6.77 15.82
CA ALA A 2 17.78 7.27 14.45
C ALA A 2 16.32 7.68 14.29
N ALA A 3 16.03 8.96 14.51
CA ALA A 3 14.84 9.58 13.96
C ALA A 3 15.08 9.72 12.45
N VAL A 4 14.81 8.64 11.71
CA VAL A 4 14.71 8.73 10.25
C VAL A 4 13.47 9.54 9.94
N THR A 5 13.71 10.78 9.57
CA THR A 5 12.73 11.75 9.12
C THR A 5 11.89 11.11 8.01
N TYR A 6 10.65 10.75 8.31
CA TYR A 6 9.62 10.21 7.38
C TYR A 6 9.32 11.14 6.18
N THR A 7 10.01 12.27 6.07
CA THR A 7 9.86 13.28 5.02
C THR A 7 10.52 12.90 3.69
N SER A 8 11.33 11.84 3.64
CA SER A 8 12.03 11.42 2.41
C SER A 8 11.36 10.29 1.64
N LEU A 9 10.33 9.66 2.21
CA LEU A 9 9.58 8.58 1.55
C LEU A 9 9.05 8.98 0.17
N PRO A 10 8.43 10.16 -0.03
CA PRO A 10 7.84 10.52 -1.33
C PRO A 10 8.86 10.51 -2.48
N ASP A 11 10.10 10.92 -2.21
CA ASP A 11 11.12 11.10 -3.26
C ASP A 11 11.79 9.77 -3.65
N MET A 12 11.84 8.80 -2.73
CA MET A 12 12.25 7.43 -3.09
C MET A 12 11.21 6.72 -3.96
N PHE A 13 9.92 7.03 -3.85
CA PHE A 13 8.89 6.39 -4.70
C PHE A 13 8.95 6.79 -6.18
N ASN A 14 9.60 7.90 -6.54
CA ASN A 14 9.66 8.40 -7.92
C ASN A 14 10.65 7.64 -8.82
N HIS A 15 11.59 6.86 -8.26
CA HIS A 15 12.71 6.30 -9.03
C HIS A 15 12.68 4.78 -9.23
N PHE A 16 11.69 4.05 -8.71
CA PHE A 16 11.77 2.58 -8.68
C PHE A 16 10.69 1.89 -9.52
N ASP A 17 11.14 1.31 -10.63
CA ASP A 17 10.56 0.11 -11.27
C ASP A 17 10.44 -1.09 -10.29
N ARG A 18 11.03 -1.00 -9.08
CA ARG A 18 10.92 -1.97 -7.97
C ARG A 18 10.04 -1.52 -6.82
N GLY A 19 9.02 -0.69 -7.08
CA GLY A 19 8.12 -0.22 -6.02
C GLY A 19 7.43 -1.37 -5.27
N TYR A 20 7.12 -2.47 -5.97
CA TYR A 20 6.38 -3.59 -5.39
C TYR A 20 7.10 -4.28 -4.22
N ASP A 21 8.38 -4.65 -4.37
CA ASP A 21 9.16 -5.31 -3.30
C ASP A 21 9.35 -4.41 -2.07
N LEU A 22 9.46 -3.10 -2.29
CA LEU A 22 9.55 -2.12 -1.21
C LEU A 22 8.24 -2.09 -0.41
N PHE A 23 7.09 -2.10 -1.08
CA PHE A 23 5.80 -2.16 -0.39
C PHE A 23 5.61 -3.48 0.37
N LEU A 24 6.07 -4.60 -0.17
CA LEU A 24 6.05 -5.88 0.55
C LEU A 24 6.83 -5.79 1.86
N SER A 25 8.01 -5.19 1.83
CA SER A 25 8.86 -5.03 3.01
C SER A 25 8.24 -4.06 4.02
N LEU A 26 7.85 -2.86 3.56
CA LEU A 26 7.28 -1.80 4.39
C LEU A 26 5.99 -2.23 5.08
N LEU A 27 5.07 -2.87 4.35
CA LEU A 27 3.80 -3.33 4.91
C LEU A 27 3.98 -4.53 5.84
N ALA A 28 5.14 -5.19 5.86
CA ALA A 28 5.45 -6.26 6.80
C ALA A 28 6.10 -5.75 8.10
N GLU A 29 6.49 -4.47 8.18
CA GLU A 29 7.10 -3.90 9.38
C GLU A 29 6.07 -3.70 10.51
N ASP A 30 6.42 -4.13 11.73
CA ASP A 30 5.55 -4.01 12.91
C ASP A 30 5.27 -2.54 13.24
N GLU A 31 6.26 -1.67 13.05
CA GLU A 31 6.13 -0.22 13.26
C GLU A 31 5.07 0.40 12.34
N PHE A 32 4.93 -0.12 11.13
CA PHE A 32 3.92 0.30 10.17
C PHE A 32 2.53 -0.21 10.57
N GLN A 33 2.43 -1.47 10.96
CA GLN A 33 1.17 -2.11 11.40
C GLN A 33 0.58 -1.44 12.65
N GLN A 34 1.41 -0.80 13.48
CA GLN A 34 0.96 -0.03 14.65
C GLN A 34 0.41 1.36 14.30
N GLN A 35 0.65 1.87 13.09
CA GLN A 35 0.13 3.18 12.67
C GLN A 35 -1.39 3.12 12.45
N HIS A 36 -2.06 4.25 12.64
CA HIS A 36 -3.48 4.35 12.34
C HIS A 36 -3.73 4.17 10.84
N PHE A 37 -4.61 3.21 10.50
CA PHE A 37 -4.96 2.89 9.12
C PHE A 37 -5.38 4.12 8.30
N SER A 38 -6.13 5.05 8.87
CA SER A 38 -6.56 6.28 8.16
C SER A 38 -5.40 7.16 7.69
N ALA A 39 -4.24 7.10 8.37
CA ALA A 39 -3.04 7.85 7.99
C ALA A 39 -2.15 7.10 6.99
N THR A 40 -2.29 5.78 6.90
CA THR A 40 -1.44 4.90 6.07
C THR A 40 -2.19 4.21 4.93
N SER A 41 -3.51 4.36 4.83
CA SER A 41 -4.36 3.69 3.83
C SER A 41 -3.96 4.01 2.39
N TRP A 42 -3.46 5.22 2.13
CA TRP A 42 -2.95 5.60 0.82
C TRP A 42 -1.76 4.71 0.39
N ILE A 43 -0.90 4.29 1.32
CA ILE A 43 0.26 3.43 1.04
C ILE A 43 -0.20 2.07 0.53
N TYR A 44 -1.25 1.50 1.11
CA TYR A 44 -1.86 0.26 0.61
C TYR A 44 -2.41 0.44 -0.80
N ARG A 45 -3.04 1.56 -1.13
CA ARG A 45 -3.50 1.82 -2.51
C ARG A 45 -2.33 1.86 -3.50
N TYR A 46 -1.22 2.49 -3.14
CA TYR A 46 -0.02 2.50 -3.99
C TYR A 46 0.60 1.11 -4.11
N ALA A 47 0.65 0.34 -3.02
CA ALA A 47 1.09 -1.05 -3.03
C ALA A 47 0.24 -1.89 -3.99
N ILE A 48 -1.08 -1.80 -3.91
CA ILE A 48 -2.03 -2.47 -4.82
C ILE A 48 -1.81 -2.05 -6.28
N THR A 49 -1.54 -0.77 -6.53
CA THR A 49 -1.23 -0.29 -7.88
C THR A 49 0.08 -0.90 -8.40
N ALA A 50 1.09 -1.01 -7.54
CA ALA A 50 2.37 -1.62 -7.88
C ALA A 50 2.24 -3.14 -8.11
N SER A 51 1.46 -3.86 -7.31
CA SER A 51 1.24 -5.29 -7.49
C SER A 51 0.46 -5.60 -8.76
N ILE A 52 -0.55 -4.79 -9.11
CA ILE A 52 -1.24 -4.91 -10.41
C ILE A 52 -0.25 -4.76 -11.57
N ARG A 53 0.67 -3.78 -11.51
CA ARG A 53 1.70 -3.58 -12.55
C ARG A 53 2.70 -4.73 -12.60
N ALA A 54 2.98 -5.36 -11.46
CA ALA A 54 3.82 -6.54 -11.35
C ALA A 54 3.07 -7.85 -11.71
N GLU A 55 1.82 -7.76 -12.19
CA GLU A 55 0.93 -8.89 -12.49
C GLU A 55 0.58 -9.78 -11.28
N ASP A 56 0.89 -9.33 -10.05
CA ASP A 56 0.58 -10.03 -8.81
C ASP A 56 -0.80 -9.59 -8.26
N LEU A 57 -1.84 -10.03 -8.96
CA LEU A 57 -3.22 -9.76 -8.56
C LEU A 57 -3.61 -10.48 -7.26
N THR A 58 -2.92 -11.56 -6.91
CA THR A 58 -3.14 -12.28 -5.64
C THR A 58 -2.76 -11.39 -4.47
N GLN A 59 -1.57 -10.78 -4.52
CA GLN A 59 -1.15 -9.85 -3.47
C GLN A 59 -2.02 -8.58 -3.45
N ALA A 60 -2.40 -8.06 -4.62
CA ALA A 60 -3.33 -6.94 -4.71
C ALA A 60 -4.63 -7.21 -3.92
N GLN A 61 -5.24 -8.38 -4.11
CA GLN A 61 -6.45 -8.78 -3.41
C GLN A 61 -6.22 -8.99 -1.91
N ALA A 62 -5.08 -9.53 -1.52
CA ALA A 62 -4.72 -9.70 -0.11
C ALA A 62 -4.66 -8.35 0.62
N TRP A 63 -4.01 -7.34 0.02
CA TRP A 63 -3.96 -5.99 0.57
C TRP A 63 -5.33 -5.30 0.56
N LEU A 64 -6.14 -5.46 -0.49
CA LEU A 64 -7.49 -4.92 -0.48
C LEU A 64 -8.32 -5.51 0.67
N LYS A 65 -8.24 -6.82 0.90
CA LYS A 65 -8.93 -7.46 2.02
C LYS A 65 -8.49 -6.89 3.37
N GLN A 66 -7.20 -6.62 3.54
CA GLN A 66 -6.70 -5.95 4.74
C GLN A 66 -7.29 -4.54 4.90
N MET A 67 -7.34 -3.77 3.83
CA MET A 67 -7.97 -2.45 3.83
C MET A 67 -9.47 -2.51 4.18
N GLU A 68 -10.22 -3.47 3.62
CA GLU A 68 -11.63 -3.67 3.91
C GLU A 68 -11.88 -4.11 5.36
N MET A 69 -10.97 -4.91 5.94
CA MET A 69 -11.04 -5.30 7.36
C MET A 69 -10.72 -4.14 8.30
N ALA A 70 -9.85 -3.21 7.88
CA ALA A 70 -9.47 -2.06 8.69
C ALA A 70 -10.54 -0.95 8.64
N ASP A 71 -10.96 -0.56 7.44
CA ASP A 71 -12.02 0.42 7.19
C ASP A 71 -12.49 0.33 5.73
N ALA A 72 -13.64 -0.33 5.53
CA ALA A 72 -14.25 -0.53 4.22
C ALA A 72 -14.80 0.77 3.59
N ASP A 73 -15.15 1.76 4.41
CA ASP A 73 -15.74 3.03 3.98
C ASP A 73 -14.67 4.10 3.72
N ASN A 74 -13.39 3.78 3.96
CA ASN A 74 -12.28 4.66 3.64
C ASN A 74 -12.19 4.92 2.13
N ILE A 75 -11.95 6.18 1.76
CA ILE A 75 -11.83 6.61 0.35
C ILE A 75 -10.73 5.81 -0.37
N GLU A 76 -9.61 5.53 0.32
CA GLU A 76 -8.50 4.77 -0.27
C GLU A 76 -8.88 3.30 -0.49
N THR A 77 -9.67 2.69 0.42
CA THR A 77 -10.19 1.32 0.28
C THR A 77 -11.15 1.22 -0.90
N MET A 78 -12.09 2.15 -1.02
CA MET A 78 -13.02 2.20 -2.15
C MET A 78 -12.28 2.38 -3.48
N THR A 79 -11.25 3.22 -3.49
CA THR A 79 -10.41 3.46 -4.67
C THR A 79 -9.60 2.22 -5.04
N ALA A 80 -8.97 1.56 -4.07
CA ALA A 80 -8.25 0.31 -4.27
C ALA A 80 -9.16 -0.80 -4.84
N LYS A 81 -10.39 -0.90 -4.34
CA LYS A 81 -11.40 -1.82 -4.86
C LYS A 81 -11.72 -1.57 -6.33
N ALA A 82 -11.90 -0.32 -6.71
CA ALA A 82 -12.13 0.07 -8.11
C ALA A 82 -10.92 -0.24 -9.01
N LEU A 83 -9.69 -0.05 -8.51
CA LEU A 83 -8.46 -0.36 -9.24
C LEU A 83 -8.35 -1.85 -9.55
N ILE A 84 -8.58 -2.72 -8.56
CA ILE A 84 -8.55 -4.17 -8.76
C ILE A 84 -9.68 -4.63 -9.70
N ALA A 85 -10.87 -4.05 -9.57
CA ALA A 85 -11.99 -4.38 -10.46
C ALA A 85 -11.70 -4.06 -11.93
N LYS A 86 -10.95 -2.98 -12.19
CA LYS A 86 -10.52 -2.58 -13.55
C LYS A 86 -9.40 -3.44 -14.12
N ALA A 87 -8.59 -4.07 -13.26
CA ALA A 87 -7.45 -4.90 -13.65
C ALA A 87 -7.84 -6.36 -13.94
N LYS A 88 -9.10 -6.75 -13.70
CA LYS A 88 -9.69 -8.04 -14.07
C LYS A 88 -10.27 -7.99 -15.48
#